data_AF-A0A6J7S9R4-F1
#
_entry.id   AF-A0A6J7S9R4-F1
#
_cell.length_a   1.000
_cell.length_b   1.000
_cell.length_c   1.000
_cell.angle_alpha   90.00
_cell.angle_beta   90.00
_cell.angle_gamma   90.00
#
_symmetry.space_group_name_H-M   'P 1'
#
loop_
_entity.id
_entity.type
_entity.pdbx_description
1 polymer ?
#
loop_
_entity_poly.entity_id
_entity_poly.type
_entity_poly.pdbx_seq_one_letter_code
_entity_poly.pdbx_strand_id
1 'polypeptide(L)'
;MRILQLRSDSSADCADPTESNVASGAYPLGRSLSVIVDRRTVEQDQTISDLVSLLLSAEGQKAVAETGALPLDPSQLKESQRLWNTVIE
;
A
#
# COMPACT_ATOMS: atom_id res chain seq x y z
N MET A 1 8.79 -21.26 -11.38
CA MET A 1 8.30 -19.97 -11.90
C MET A 1 9.51 -19.08 -12.17
N ARG A 2 9.63 -18.44 -13.33
CA ARG A 2 10.74 -17.52 -13.64
C ARG A 2 10.22 -16.08 -13.58
N ILE A 3 10.85 -15.26 -12.75
CA ILE A 3 10.58 -13.82 -12.69
C ILE A 3 11.35 -13.15 -13.84
N LEU A 4 10.69 -12.22 -14.52
CA LEU A 4 11.27 -11.47 -15.64
C LEU A 4 11.59 -10.04 -15.21
N GLN A 5 12.70 -9.53 -15.70
CA GLN A 5 12.99 -8.10 -15.63
C GLN A 5 12.12 -7.35 -16.61
N LEU A 6 11.66 -6.17 -16.20
CA LEU A 6 10.76 -5.33 -16.99
C LEU A 6 11.29 -3.90 -17.06
N ARG A 7 10.96 -3.20 -18.14
CA ARG A 7 11.23 -1.78 -18.33
C ARG A 7 9.92 -1.04 -18.58
N SER A 8 9.84 0.22 -18.17
CA SER A 8 8.64 1.06 -18.34
C SER A 8 8.29 1.30 -19.81
N ASP A 9 9.31 1.46 -20.65
CA ASP A 9 9.21 1.76 -22.07
C ASP A 9 10.50 1.37 -22.80
N SER A 10 10.60 1.66 -24.10
CA SER A 10 11.76 1.29 -24.92
C SER A 10 13.05 2.04 -24.60
N SER A 11 12.99 3.14 -23.85
CA SER A 11 14.14 3.99 -23.50
C SER A 11 14.75 3.68 -22.12
N ALA A 12 14.05 2.91 -21.28
CA ALA A 12 14.51 2.53 -19.95
C ALA A 12 15.26 1.19 -19.93
N ASP A 13 16.13 1.03 -18.93
CA ASP A 13 16.77 -0.25 -18.63
C ASP A 13 15.78 -1.23 -17.98
N CYS A 14 16.03 -2.52 -18.17
CA CYS A 14 15.26 -3.57 -17.51
C CYS A 14 15.60 -3.61 -16.01
N ALA A 15 14.57 -3.61 -15.17
CA ALA A 15 14.67 -3.68 -13.71
C ALA A 15 14.11 -5.01 -13.18
N ASP A 16 14.77 -5.57 -12.16
CA ASP A 16 14.22 -6.66 -11.34
C ASP A 16 13.13 -6.14 -10.39
N PRO A 17 12.17 -6.97 -9.94
CA PRO A 17 11.16 -6.59 -8.96
C PRO A 17 11.72 -6.56 -7.52
N THR A 18 12.77 -5.79 -7.29
CA THR A 18 13.29 -5.54 -5.94
C THR A 18 12.44 -4.49 -5.24
N GLU A 19 12.48 -4.45 -3.90
CA GLU A 19 11.79 -3.43 -3.12
C GLU A 19 12.17 -2.01 -3.57
N SER A 20 13.46 -1.77 -3.80
CA SER A 20 13.98 -0.48 -4.27
C SER A 20 13.46 -0.12 -5.67
N ASN A 21 13.40 -1.08 -6.60
CA ASN A 21 12.91 -0.82 -7.96
C ASN A 21 11.39 -0.61 -7.99
N VAL A 22 10.64 -1.28 -7.12
CA VAL A 22 9.20 -1.06 -6.97
C VAL A 22 8.93 0.30 -6.33
N ALA A 23 9.62 0.64 -5.24
CA ALA A 23 9.44 1.91 -4.53
C ALA A 23 9.81 3.14 -5.39
N SER A 24 10.84 3.01 -6.24
CA SER A 24 11.26 4.08 -7.16
C SER A 24 10.44 4.16 -8.45
N GLY A 25 9.60 3.14 -8.74
CA GLY A 25 8.86 3.02 -9.99
C GLY A 25 9.68 2.49 -11.17
N ALA A 26 10.96 2.15 -10.98
CA ALA A 26 11.79 1.53 -12.01
C ALA A 26 11.23 0.16 -12.48
N TYR A 27 10.62 -0.60 -11.57
CA TYR A 27 9.85 -1.79 -11.92
C TYR A 27 8.39 -1.40 -12.22
N PRO A 28 7.92 -1.52 -13.48
CA PRO A 28 6.69 -0.87 -13.94
C PRO A 28 5.38 -1.52 -13.45
N LEU A 29 5.45 -2.65 -12.74
CA LEU A 29 4.26 -3.33 -12.21
C LEU A 29 4.06 -3.14 -10.70
N GLY A 30 4.87 -2.28 -10.07
CA GLY A 30 4.61 -1.81 -8.71
C GLY A 30 3.27 -1.07 -8.64
N ARG A 31 2.44 -1.39 -7.63
CA ARG A 31 1.15 -0.72 -7.43
C ARG A 31 0.81 -0.59 -5.96
N SER A 32 0.11 0.49 -5.61
CA SER A 32 -0.52 0.64 -4.31
C SER A 32 -1.72 -0.30 -4.19
N LEU A 33 -1.92 -0.86 -2.99
CA LEU A 33 -3.14 -1.57 -2.64
C LEU A 33 -4.08 -0.60 -1.94
N SER A 34 -5.17 -0.24 -2.61
CA SER A 34 -6.18 0.67 -2.06
C SER A 34 -7.24 -0.10 -1.29
N VAL A 35 -7.57 0.37 -0.10
CA VAL A 35 -8.74 -0.07 0.66
C VAL A 35 -9.87 0.92 0.38
N ILE A 36 -10.98 0.43 -0.15
CA ILE A 36 -12.15 1.24 -0.48
C ILE A 36 -13.27 0.84 0.48
N VAL A 37 -13.76 1.80 1.25
CA VAL A 37 -14.82 1.59 2.24
C VAL A 37 -15.94 2.59 2.01
N ASP A 38 -17.19 2.14 2.17
CA ASP A 38 -18.35 3.02 2.22
C ASP A 38 -18.53 3.56 3.63
N ARG A 39 -18.72 4.88 3.76
CA ARG A 39 -18.86 5.55 5.06
C ARG A 39 -20.05 5.01 5.84
N ARG A 40 -21.17 4.72 5.17
CA ARG A 40 -22.37 4.20 5.84
C ARG A 40 -22.14 2.84 6.47
N THR A 41 -21.32 2.00 5.85
CA THR A 41 -20.99 0.68 6.39
C THR A 41 -20.07 0.78 7.60
N VAL A 42 -19.14 1.75 7.61
CA VAL A 42 -18.28 2.01 8.78
C VAL A 42 -19.12 2.37 10.01
N GLU A 43 -20.16 3.19 9.85
CA GLU A 43 -21.08 3.55 10.96
C GLU A 43 -21.87 2.36 11.51
N GLN A 44 -22.07 1.31 10.70
CA GLN A 44 -22.89 0.15 11.05
C GLN A 44 -22.07 -1.03 11.58
N ASP A 45 -20.79 -1.09 11.26
CA ASP A 45 -19.89 -2.19 11.64
C ASP A 45 -18.50 -1.68 12.03
N GLN A 46 -18.29 -1.63 13.35
CA GLN A 46 -17.02 -1.22 13.97
C GLN A 46 -15.83 -2.10 13.53
N THR A 47 -16.07 -3.33 13.10
CA THR A 47 -15.01 -4.24 12.62
C THR A 47 -14.28 -3.65 11.41
N ILE A 48 -14.99 -2.90 10.56
CA ILE A 48 -14.40 -2.26 9.39
C ILE A 48 -13.45 -1.16 9.83
N SER A 49 -13.87 -0.32 10.79
CA SER A 49 -13.00 0.75 11.27
C SER A 49 -11.79 0.23 12.02
N ASP A 50 -11.96 -0.85 12.79
CA ASP A 50 -10.85 -1.48 13.50
C ASP A 50 -9.85 -2.10 12.52
N LEU A 51 -10.32 -2.75 11.46
CA LEU A 51 -9.45 -3.32 10.42
C LEU A 51 -8.67 -2.24 9.68
N VAL A 52 -9.32 -1.16 9.23
CA VAL A 52 -8.61 -0.07 8.51
C VAL A 52 -7.61 0.62 9.44
N SER A 53 -7.98 0.84 10.70
CA SER A 53 -7.07 1.41 11.71
C SER A 53 -5.87 0.50 11.98
N LEU A 54 -6.08 -0.82 12.03
CA LEU A 54 -5.00 -1.80 12.15
C LEU A 54 -4.07 -1.74 10.94
N LEU A 55 -4.59 -1.75 9.72
CA LEU A 55 -3.79 -1.68 8.49
C LEU A 55 -2.92 -0.40 8.43
N LEU A 56 -3.41 0.72 8.95
CA LEU A 56 -2.69 1.99 9.02
C LEU A 56 -1.84 2.16 10.29
N SER A 57 -1.82 1.18 11.19
CA SER A 57 -1.00 1.22 12.40
C SER A 57 0.44 0.78 12.12
N ALA A 58 1.36 1.07 13.05
CA ALA A 58 2.74 0.57 12.96
C ALA A 58 2.81 -0.97 12.94
N GLU A 59 1.92 -1.65 13.66
CA GLU A 59 1.83 -3.11 13.66
C GLU A 59 1.37 -3.64 12.30
N GLY A 60 0.31 -3.04 11.72
CA GLY A 60 -0.18 -3.42 10.40
C GLY A 60 0.86 -3.19 9.31
N GLN A 61 1.55 -2.05 9.32
CA GLN A 61 2.62 -1.77 8.36
C GLN A 61 3.80 -2.75 8.50
N LYS A 62 4.12 -3.20 9.72
CA LYS A 62 5.10 -4.26 9.93
C LYS A 62 4.62 -5.61 9.36
N ALA A 63 3.36 -5.97 9.60
CA ALA A 63 2.79 -7.20 9.06
C ALA A 63 2.78 -7.21 7.52
N VAL A 64 2.56 -6.07 6.86
CA VAL A 64 2.64 -5.94 5.39
C VAL A 64 4.00 -6.38 4.87
N ALA A 65 5.10 -5.97 5.52
CA ALA A 65 6.45 -6.34 5.11
C ALA A 65 6.70 -7.86 5.13
N GLU A 66 6.06 -8.58 6.06
CA GLU A 66 6.19 -10.04 6.18
C GLU A 66 5.51 -10.80 5.03
N THR A 67 4.62 -10.14 4.29
CA THR A 67 3.92 -10.73 3.13
C THR A 67 4.69 -10.60 1.80
N GLY A 68 5.81 -9.87 1.79
CA GLY A 68 6.54 -9.50 0.58
C GLY A 68 5.97 -8.27 -0.15
N ALA A 69 4.97 -7.60 0.44
CA ALA A 69 4.53 -6.29 0.03
C ALA A 69 5.34 -5.19 0.73
N LEU A 70 5.35 -3.99 0.14
CA LEU A 70 6.03 -2.85 0.73
C LEU A 70 5.09 -2.10 1.70
N PRO A 71 5.57 -1.72 2.89
CA PRO A 71 4.89 -0.72 3.71
C PRO A 71 4.72 0.59 2.95
N LEU A 72 3.73 1.37 3.34
CA LEU A 72 3.55 2.72 2.81
C LEU A 72 4.74 3.60 3.20
N ASP A 73 5.13 4.47 2.27
CA ASP A 73 6.05 5.56 2.59
C ASP A 73 5.49 6.40 3.76
N PRO A 74 6.33 6.92 4.68
CA PRO A 74 5.85 7.68 5.83
C PRO A 74 4.92 8.85 5.50
N SER A 75 5.13 9.52 4.36
CA SER A 75 4.25 10.60 3.91
C SER A 75 2.89 10.09 3.46
N GLN A 76 2.85 8.96 2.74
CA GLN A 76 1.62 8.32 2.28
C GLN A 76 0.84 7.71 3.44
N LEU A 77 1.52 7.09 4.41
CA LEU A 77 0.90 6.55 5.62
C LEU A 77 0.22 7.67 6.42
N LYS A 78 0.94 8.78 6.64
CA LYS A 78 0.40 9.93 7.36
C LYS A 78 -0.80 10.54 6.65
N GLU A 79 -0.76 10.64 5.32
CA GLU A 79 -1.89 11.15 4.56
C GLU A 79 -3.09 10.19 4.61
N SER A 80 -2.85 8.88 4.50
CA SER A 80 -3.90 7.86 4.62
C SER A 80 -4.57 7.90 6.00
N GLN A 81 -3.79 8.05 7.07
CA GLN A 81 -4.30 8.23 8.44
C GLN A 81 -5.14 9.50 8.59
N ARG A 82 -4.69 10.63 8.01
CA ARG A 82 -5.48 11.87 8.03
C ARG A 82 -6.82 11.69 7.32
N LEU A 83 -6.81 11.13 6.11
CA LEU A 83 -8.04 10.88 5.35
C LEU A 83 -8.97 9.95 6.12
N TRP A 84 -8.42 8.88 6.72
CA TRP A 84 -9.18 7.93 7.52
C TRP A 84 -9.83 8.58 8.75
N ASN A 85 -9.12 9.45 9.47
CA ASN A 85 -9.67 10.16 10.61
C ASN A 85 -10.91 11.00 10.25
N THR A 86 -10.98 11.57 9.03
CA THR A 86 -12.20 12.29 8.57
C THR A 86 -13.43 11.40 8.36
N VAL A 87 -13.27 10.08 8.40
CA VAL A 87 -14.35 9.09 8.25
C VAL A 87 -14.86 8.61 9.61
N ILE A 88 -13.99 8.53 10.61
CA ILE A 88 -14.31 7.98 11.94
C ILE A 88 -14.52 9.03 13.04
N GLU A 89 -14.15 10.29 12.78
CA GLU A 89 -14.51 11.47 13.61
C GLU A 89 -15.91 11.99 13.26
#